data_AF-A0A969VJ02-F1
#
_entry.id   AF-A0A969VJ02-F1
#
_cell.length_a   1.000
_cell.length_b   1.000
_cell.length_c   1.000
_cell.angle_alpha   90.00
_cell.angle_beta   90.00
_cell.angle_gamma   90.00
#
_symmetry.space_group_name_H-M   'P 1'
#
loop_
_entity.id
_entity.type
_entity.pdbx_description
1 polymer ?
#
loop_
_entity_poly.entity_id
_entity_poly.type
_entity_poly.pdbx_seq_one_letter_code
_entity_poly.pdbx_strand_id
1 'polypeptide(L)'
;MQDAPSIAAGDARLQAFSGTGTKAVVVLGISLTLFLTILVVATGFILTSEDGLRTIDSDFRVFWATARLVLAGDPLAALDQANLEAQYNTVTEDWMPWLYPPGYMFLTAPFGAMSYAWAFLVAT
;
A
#
# COMPACT_ATOMS: atom_id res chain seq x y z
N MET A 1 47.31 19.66 -6.62
CA MET A 1 47.71 18.25 -6.39
C MET A 1 47.90 18.09 -4.89
N GLN A 2 47.32 17.06 -4.28
CA GLN A 2 47.58 16.74 -2.86
C GLN A 2 49.05 16.34 -2.69
N ASP A 3 49.67 16.75 -1.58
CA ASP A 3 51.05 16.41 -1.24
C ASP A 3 51.13 14.98 -0.66
N ALA A 4 52.28 14.32 -0.81
CA ALA A 4 52.47 12.94 -0.34
C ALA A 4 52.11 12.72 1.15
N PRO A 5 52.37 13.67 2.08
CA PRO A 5 51.95 13.54 3.48
C PRO A 5 50.44 13.51 3.67
N SER A 6 49.67 14.31 2.92
CA SER A 6 48.21 14.31 3.04
C SER A 6 47.58 13.03 2.50
N ILE A 7 48.16 12.45 1.43
CA ILE A 7 47.75 11.14 0.90
C ILE A 7 47.98 10.04 1.95
N ALA A 8 49.18 9.98 2.54
CA ALA A 8 49.52 8.97 3.55
C ALA A 8 48.64 9.09 4.81
N ALA A 9 48.33 10.32 5.25
CA ALA A 9 47.41 10.56 6.35
C ALA A 9 45.96 10.13 6.01
N GLY A 10 45.56 10.22 4.74
CA GLY A 10 44.30 9.67 4.24
C GLY A 10 44.26 8.15 4.30
N ASP A 11 45.28 7.49 3.78
CA ASP A 11 45.39 6.02 3.77
C ASP A 11 45.38 5.42 5.18
N ALA A 12 46.06 6.08 6.13
CA ALA A 12 46.07 5.66 7.53
C ALA A 12 44.67 5.70 8.17
N ARG A 13 43.82 6.66 7.80
CA ARG A 13 42.43 6.73 8.28
C ARG A 13 41.57 5.62 7.67
N LEU A 14 41.86 5.24 6.43
CA LEU A 14 41.12 4.18 5.71
C LEU A 14 41.52 2.77 6.16
N GLN A 15 42.73 2.58 6.71
CA GLN A 15 43.15 1.28 7.25
C GLN A 15 42.23 0.75 8.36
N ALA A 16 41.59 1.63 9.14
CA ALA A 16 40.59 1.21 10.12
C ALA A 16 39.41 0.45 9.49
N PHE A 17 39.16 0.63 8.20
CA PHE A 17 38.06 0.01 7.45
C PHE A 17 38.49 -1.17 6.57
N SER A 18 39.78 -1.54 6.52
CA SER A 18 40.26 -2.62 5.64
C SER A 18 40.22 -4.02 6.29
N GLY A 19 39.90 -4.08 7.60
CA GLY A 19 39.89 -5.32 8.38
C GLY A 19 38.76 -6.29 8.04
N THR A 20 38.94 -7.56 8.45
CA THR A 20 37.95 -8.64 8.27
C THR A 20 36.60 -8.32 8.92
N GLY A 21 36.61 -7.61 10.06
CA GLY A 21 35.39 -7.14 10.72
C GLY A 21 34.58 -6.17 9.86
N THR A 22 35.23 -5.23 9.19
CA THR A 22 34.56 -4.29 8.28
C THR A 22 33.98 -5.01 7.06
N LYS A 23 34.72 -5.97 6.50
CA LYS A 23 34.19 -6.83 5.41
C LYS A 23 32.94 -7.58 5.85
N ALA A 24 32.94 -8.14 7.06
CA ALA A 24 31.77 -8.84 7.61
C ALA A 24 30.56 -7.91 7.76
N VAL A 25 30.76 -6.68 8.27
CA VAL A 25 29.70 -5.67 8.39
C VAL A 25 29.14 -5.28 7.02
N VAL A 26 30.01 -5.05 6.03
CA VAL A 26 29.59 -4.71 4.66
C VAL A 26 28.79 -5.86 4.03
N VAL A 27 29.27 -7.10 4.14
CA VAL A 27 28.56 -8.27 3.63
C VAL A 27 27.21 -8.43 4.31
N LEU A 28 27.14 -8.24 5.64
CA LEU A 28 25.89 -8.34 6.39
C LEU A 28 24.89 -7.24 5.96
N GLY A 29 25.35 -6.01 5.77
CA GLY A 29 24.53 -4.91 5.28
C GLY A 29 23.99 -5.15 3.86
N ILE A 30 24.84 -5.64 2.95
CA ILE A 30 24.43 -6.03 1.59
C ILE A 30 23.39 -7.15 1.64
N SER A 31 23.66 -8.22 2.39
CA SER A 31 22.76 -9.37 2.52
C SER A 31 21.41 -8.97 3.10
N LEU A 32 21.38 -8.13 4.14
CA LEU A 32 20.15 -7.61 4.72
C LEU A 32 19.37 -6.76 3.70
N THR A 33 20.06 -5.89 2.96
CA THR A 33 19.42 -5.03 1.94
C THR A 33 18.82 -5.86 0.82
N LEU A 34 19.55 -6.87 0.32
CA LEU A 34 19.05 -7.79 -0.70
C LEU A 34 17.85 -8.58 -0.18
N PHE A 35 17.93 -9.10 1.05
CA PHE A 35 16.83 -9.82 1.67
C PHE A 35 15.55 -8.97 1.78
N LEU A 36 15.67 -7.74 2.29
CA LEU A 36 14.53 -6.81 2.38
C LEU A 36 13.98 -6.45 1.00
N THR A 37 14.85 -6.21 0.02
CA THR A 37 14.44 -5.96 -1.37
C THR A 37 13.66 -7.14 -1.94
N ILE A 38 14.15 -8.37 -1.75
CA ILE A 38 13.47 -9.59 -2.20
C ILE A 38 12.11 -9.72 -1.52
N LEU A 39 12.01 -9.47 -0.21
CA LEU A 39 10.72 -9.50 0.49
C LEU A 39 9.73 -8.50 -0.10
N VAL A 40 10.14 -7.24 -0.31
CA VAL A 40 9.27 -6.22 -0.90
C VAL A 40 8.80 -6.62 -2.30
N VAL A 41 9.72 -7.09 -3.15
CA VAL A 41 9.38 -7.52 -4.52
C VAL A 41 8.48 -8.76 -4.51
N ALA A 42 8.76 -9.75 -3.66
CA ALA A 42 7.97 -10.96 -3.56
C ALA A 42 6.56 -10.67 -3.04
N THR A 43 6.42 -9.86 -1.99
CA THR A 43 5.11 -9.42 -1.49
C THR A 43 4.37 -8.62 -2.54
N GLY A 44 5.05 -7.68 -3.22
CA GLY A 44 4.45 -6.93 -4.34
C GLY A 44 3.94 -7.87 -5.43
N PHE A 45 4.76 -8.83 -5.85
CA PHE A 45 4.37 -9.82 -6.85
C PHE A 45 3.18 -10.66 -6.40
N ILE A 46 3.20 -11.24 -5.20
CA ILE A 46 2.09 -12.04 -4.65
C ILE A 46 0.80 -11.23 -4.62
N LEU A 47 0.87 -9.96 -4.17
CA LEU A 47 -0.27 -9.07 -4.09
C LEU A 47 -0.73 -8.49 -5.45
N THR A 48 -0.01 -8.72 -6.54
CA THR A 48 -0.37 -8.20 -7.87
C THR A 48 -0.39 -9.24 -8.97
N SER A 49 -0.10 -10.52 -8.67
CA SER A 49 0.09 -11.55 -9.70
C SER A 49 -1.22 -12.14 -10.24
N GLU A 50 -2.35 -11.91 -9.57
CA GLU A 50 -3.65 -12.37 -10.10
C GLU A 50 -4.20 -11.42 -11.18
N ASP A 51 -4.91 -12.00 -12.14
CA ASP A 51 -5.55 -11.27 -13.23
C ASP A 51 -6.70 -10.38 -12.71
N GLY A 52 -6.75 -9.13 -13.19
CA GLY A 52 -7.84 -8.19 -12.90
C GLY A 52 -7.37 -6.78 -12.55
N LEU A 53 -8.29 -5.82 -12.55
CA LEU A 53 -8.04 -4.50 -11.98
C LEU A 53 -7.96 -4.65 -10.46
N ARG A 54 -6.79 -4.36 -9.88
CA ARG A 54 -6.60 -4.26 -8.43
C ARG A 54 -6.76 -2.80 -8.00
N THR A 55 -7.39 -2.59 -6.86
CA THR A 55 -7.50 -1.28 -6.21
C THR A 55 -6.67 -1.27 -4.93
N ILE A 56 -6.40 -0.09 -4.40
CA ILE A 56 -5.83 0.05 -3.06
C ILE A 56 -6.81 -0.58 -2.08
N ASP A 57 -6.35 -1.59 -1.35
CA ASP A 57 -7.16 -2.17 -0.28
C ASP A 57 -7.38 -1.11 0.81
N SER A 58 -8.64 -0.75 0.98
CA SER A 58 -9.04 0.42 1.75
C SER A 58 -10.43 0.21 2.28
N ASP A 59 -10.59 0.38 3.59
CA ASP A 59 -11.88 0.39 4.28
C ASP A 59 -12.84 1.41 3.67
N PHE A 60 -12.32 2.46 3.02
CA PHE A 60 -13.16 3.46 2.36
C PHE A 60 -14.09 2.86 1.29
N ARG A 61 -13.71 1.73 0.67
CA ARG A 61 -14.47 1.12 -0.43
C ARG A 61 -15.89 0.76 -0.06
N VAL A 62 -16.11 0.25 1.16
CA VAL A 62 -17.45 -0.18 1.59
C VAL A 62 -18.38 1.03 1.74
N PHE A 63 -17.83 2.18 2.14
CA PHE A 63 -18.57 3.43 2.25
C PHE A 63 -18.93 4.02 0.88
N TRP A 64 -17.99 3.98 -0.06
CA TRP A 64 -18.25 4.45 -1.42
C TRP A 64 -19.27 3.54 -2.14
N ALA A 65 -19.12 2.21 -2.06
CA ALA A 65 -20.09 1.26 -2.64
C ALA A 65 -21.48 1.39 -2.03
N THR A 66 -21.57 1.52 -0.71
CA THR A 66 -22.85 1.77 -0.03
C THR A 66 -23.47 3.08 -0.49
N ALA A 67 -22.69 4.16 -0.58
CA ALA A 67 -23.19 5.45 -1.06
C ALA A 67 -23.72 5.38 -2.50
N ARG A 68 -23.09 4.59 -3.37
CA ARG A 68 -23.58 4.31 -4.74
C ARG A 68 -24.95 3.65 -4.73
N LEU A 69 -25.14 2.63 -3.89
CA LEU A 69 -26.40 1.90 -3.74
C LEU A 69 -27.50 2.81 -3.15
N VAL A 70 -27.16 3.63 -2.17
CA VAL A 70 -28.06 4.65 -1.59
C VAL A 70 -28.54 5.63 -2.65
N LEU A 71 -27.64 6.17 -3.48
CA LEU A 71 -28.01 7.08 -4.57
C LEU A 71 -28.77 6.40 -5.71
N ALA A 72 -28.57 5.10 -5.92
CA ALA A 72 -29.36 4.29 -6.83
C ALA A 72 -30.79 4.03 -6.32
N GLY A 73 -31.11 4.44 -5.09
CA GLY A 73 -32.42 4.26 -4.48
C GLY A 73 -32.61 2.89 -3.81
N ASP A 74 -31.55 2.10 -3.65
CA ASP A 74 -31.58 0.79 -3.01
C ASP A 74 -30.55 0.70 -1.87
N PRO A 75 -30.80 1.38 -0.74
CA PRO A 75 -29.87 1.36 0.40
C PRO A 75 -29.77 -0.02 1.07
N LEU A 76 -30.79 -0.87 0.94
CA LEU A 76 -30.79 -2.21 1.55
C LEU A 76 -29.92 -3.20 0.78
N ALA A 77 -29.69 -2.98 -0.52
CA ALA A 77 -28.73 -3.77 -1.28
C ALA A 77 -27.32 -3.75 -0.65
N ALA A 78 -26.94 -2.71 0.09
CA ALA A 78 -25.65 -2.64 0.77
C ALA A 78 -25.46 -3.68 1.89
N LEU A 79 -26.55 -4.32 2.35
CA LEU A 79 -26.49 -5.40 3.35
C LEU A 79 -26.14 -6.76 2.72
N ASP A 80 -26.21 -6.86 1.39
CA ASP A 80 -25.79 -8.03 0.63
C ASP A 80 -24.37 -7.80 0.10
N GLN A 81 -23.47 -8.70 0.48
CA GLN A 81 -22.07 -8.64 0.08
C GLN A 81 -21.89 -8.67 -1.44
N ALA A 82 -22.70 -9.43 -2.18
CA ALA A 82 -22.59 -9.53 -3.63
C ALA A 82 -22.90 -8.19 -4.32
N ASN A 83 -23.83 -7.41 -3.77
CA ASN A 83 -24.19 -6.10 -4.30
C ASN A 83 -23.09 -5.06 -4.02
N LEU A 84 -22.41 -5.14 -2.87
CA LEU A 84 -21.24 -4.31 -2.58
C LEU A 84 -20.09 -4.64 -3.54
N GLU A 85 -19.80 -5.93 -3.74
CA GLU A 85 -18.74 -6.40 -4.64
C GLU A 85 -18.98 -5.98 -6.09
N ALA A 86 -20.24 -6.01 -6.54
CA ALA A 86 -20.62 -5.51 -7.85
C ALA A 86 -20.31 -4.01 -8.06
N GLN A 87 -20.18 -3.21 -6.99
CA GLN A 87 -19.78 -1.80 -7.11
C GLN A 87 -18.26 -1.63 -7.28
N TYR A 88 -17.44 -2.54 -6.76
CA TYR A 88 -15.98 -2.36 -6.72
C TYR A 88 -15.34 -2.42 -8.11
N ASN A 89 -15.92 -3.21 -9.03
CA ASN A 89 -15.40 -3.42 -10.40
C ASN A 89 -13.91 -3.84 -10.41
N THR A 90 -13.48 -4.49 -9.34
CA THR A 90 -12.11 -4.96 -9.08
C THR A 90 -12.17 -6.26 -8.32
N VAL A 91 -11.13 -7.08 -8.43
CA VAL A 91 -10.98 -8.26 -7.57
C VAL A 91 -10.71 -7.77 -6.14
N THR A 92 -11.55 -8.19 -5.19
CA THR A 92 -11.37 -7.90 -3.76
C THR A 92 -11.18 -9.20 -3.00
N GLU A 93 -10.03 -9.35 -2.34
CA GLU A 93 -9.72 -10.55 -1.56
C GLU A 93 -10.32 -10.49 -0.14
N ASP A 94 -10.65 -9.29 0.36
CA ASP A 94 -11.10 -9.12 1.75
C ASP A 94 -12.61 -8.86 1.88
N TRP A 95 -13.25 -9.75 2.64
CA TRP A 95 -14.67 -9.62 2.99
C TRP A 95 -14.90 -8.42 3.90
N MET A 96 -15.71 -7.46 3.45
CA MET A 96 -16.01 -6.24 4.20
C MET A 96 -17.48 -5.83 4.03
N PRO A 97 -18.37 -6.32 4.91
CA PRO A 97 -19.79 -6.01 4.85
C PRO A 97 -20.09 -4.59 5.38
N TRP A 98 -21.25 -4.06 5.01
CA TRP A 98 -21.77 -2.85 5.65
C TRP A 98 -22.30 -3.14 7.06
N LEU A 99 -21.67 -2.57 8.08
CA LEU A 99 -22.00 -2.81 9.50
C LEU A 99 -22.54 -1.58 10.23
N TYR A 100 -22.71 -0.46 9.53
CA TYR A 100 -23.09 0.82 10.14
C TYR A 100 -24.61 1.02 10.11
N PRO A 101 -25.17 1.79 11.06
CA PRO A 101 -26.62 2.04 11.09
C PRO A 101 -27.09 2.84 9.86
N PRO A 102 -28.39 2.79 9.51
CA PRO A 102 -28.93 3.49 8.34
C PRO A 102 -28.65 5.00 8.31
N GLY A 103 -28.56 5.65 9.48
CA GLY A 103 -28.19 7.07 9.56
C GLY A 103 -26.82 7.37 8.95
N TYR A 104 -25.88 6.43 9.04
CA TYR A 104 -24.53 6.57 8.50
C TYR A 104 -24.51 6.48 6.97
N MET A 105 -25.49 5.80 6.35
CA MET A 105 -25.63 5.75 4.89
C MET A 105 -25.91 7.14 4.30
N PHE A 106 -26.69 7.97 4.99
CA PHE A 106 -26.95 9.35 4.57
C PHE A 106 -25.70 10.24 4.70
N LEU A 107 -24.87 9.98 5.71
CA LEU A 107 -23.61 10.71 5.90
C LEU A 107 -22.65 10.45 4.74
N THR A 108 -22.58 9.20 4.24
CA THR A 108 -21.68 8.82 3.15
C THR A 108 -22.26 9.03 1.76
N ALA A 109 -23.58 9.24 1.64
CA ALA A 109 -24.29 9.40 0.36
C ALA A 109 -23.62 10.36 -0.64
N PRO A 110 -23.07 11.53 -0.26
CA PRO A 110 -22.40 12.42 -1.20
C PRO A 110 -21.24 11.77 -1.97
N PHE A 111 -20.55 10.80 -1.37
CA PHE A 111 -19.43 10.11 -2.00
C PHE A 111 -19.85 9.25 -3.20
N GLY A 112 -21.09 8.75 -3.22
CA GLY A 112 -21.61 7.94 -4.33
C GLY A 112 -21.79 8.73 -5.63
N ALA A 113 -21.87 10.07 -5.54
CA ALA A 113 -21.98 10.95 -6.69
C ALA A 113 -20.63 11.20 -7.39
N MET A 114 -19.53 10.76 -6.77
CA MET A 114 -18.16 10.96 -7.25
C MET A 114 -17.58 9.65 -7.77
N SER A 115 -16.55 9.74 -8.63
CA SER A 115 -15.70 8.56 -8.89
C SER A 115 -14.97 8.17 -7.61
N TYR A 116 -14.60 6.89 -7.48
CA TYR A 116 -13.90 6.36 -6.31
C TYR A 116 -12.67 7.19 -5.93
N ALA A 117 -11.84 7.57 -6.92
CA ALA A 117 -10.63 8.36 -6.68
C ALA A 117 -10.91 9.73 -6.05
N TRP A 118 -11.93 10.45 -6.53
CA TRP A 118 -12.31 11.74 -5.97
C TRP A 118 -12.95 11.61 -4.60
N ALA A 119 -13.82 10.61 -4.41
CA ALA A 119 -14.42 10.33 -3.11
C ALA A 119 -13.35 9.99 -2.06
N PHE A 120 -12.37 9.16 -2.42
CA PHE A 120 -11.29 8.77 -1.54
C PHE A 120 -10.41 9.97 -1.17
N LEU A 121 -9.99 10.78 -2.15
CA LEU A 121 -9.16 11.97 -1.89
C LEU A 121 -9.82 12.96 -0.93
N VAL A 122 -11.14 13.15 -1.01
CA VAL A 122 -11.88 14.07 -0.11
C VAL A 122 -12.04 13.48 1.29
N ALA A 123 -12.00 12.15 1.43
CA ALA A 123 -12.19 11.46 2.70
C ALA A 123 -10.89 11.25 3.50
N THR A 124 -9.72 11.55 2.91
CA THR A 124 -8.36 11.37 3.49
C THR A 124 -7.69 12.70 3.79
#